data_AF-A0A6N6MK78-F1
#
_entry.id   AF-A0A6N6MK78-F1
#
_cell.length_a   1.000
_cell.length_b   1.000
_cell.length_c   1.000
_cell.angle_alpha   90.00
_cell.angle_beta   90.00
_cell.angle_gamma   90.00
#
_symmetry.space_group_name_H-M   'P 1'
#
loop_
_entity.id
_entity.type
_entity.pdbx_description
1 polymer ?
#
loop_
_entity_poly.entity_id
_entity_poly.type
_entity_poly.pdbx_seq_one_letter_code
_entity_poly.pdbx_strand_id
1 'polypeptide(L)'
;MQDEVERLRVLVGAFELAIGHLFADSPGGEAAKGRFVADLRALLDATTERQPGSPAAETYAALLRRLGAAGPDDPSGLGVVPTPEQGAPPVGPGA
;
A
#
# COMPACT_ATOMS: atom_id res chain seq x y z
N MET A 1 -27.54 0.61 2.50
CA MET A 1 -26.48 1.59 2.78
C MET A 1 -25.26 0.94 3.43
N GLN A 2 -25.37 0.21 4.56
CA GLN A 2 -24.21 -0.47 5.16
C GLN A 2 -23.63 -1.59 4.27
N ASP A 3 -24.46 -2.46 3.70
CA ASP A 3 -24.02 -3.51 2.73
C ASP A 3 -23.29 -2.94 1.51
N GLU A 4 -23.72 -1.77 1.03
CA GLU A 4 -23.15 -1.12 -0.14
C GLU A 4 -21.76 -0.52 0.16
N VAL A 5 -21.61 0.07 1.36
CA VAL A 5 -20.32 0.53 1.88
C VAL A 5 -19.36 -0.64 2.08
N GLU A 6 -19.86 -1.78 2.57
CA GLU A 6 -19.04 -2.98 2.79
C GLU A 6 -18.56 -3.60 1.47
N ARG A 7 -19.45 -3.74 0.48
CA ARG A 7 -19.06 -4.15 -0.87
C ARG A 7 -18.03 -3.21 -1.50
N LEU A 8 -18.21 -1.91 -1.33
CA LEU A 8 -17.27 -0.92 -1.85
C LEU A 8 -15.88 -1.08 -1.18
N ARG A 9 -15.84 -1.32 0.13
CA ARG A 9 -14.58 -1.61 0.85
C ARG A 9 -13.88 -2.88 0.35
N VAL A 10 -14.64 -3.95 0.11
CA VAL A 10 -14.10 -5.20 -0.43
C VAL A 10 -13.52 -4.99 -1.84
N LEU A 11 -14.25 -4.25 -2.70
CA LEU A 11 -13.77 -3.88 -4.03
C LEU A 11 -12.47 -3.07 -3.97
N VAL A 12 -12.41 -2.05 -3.12
CA VAL A 12 -11.21 -1.24 -2.93
C VAL A 12 -10.03 -2.12 -2.48
N GLY A 13 -10.25 -3.02 -1.51
CA GLY A 13 -9.20 -3.94 -1.06
C GLY A 13 -8.72 -4.89 -2.17
N ALA A 14 -9.62 -5.41 -3.00
CA ALA A 14 -9.26 -6.27 -4.13
C ALA A 14 -8.44 -5.51 -5.20
N PHE A 15 -8.81 -4.25 -5.48
CA PHE A 15 -8.04 -3.40 -6.40
C PHE A 15 -6.63 -3.10 -5.86
N GLU A 16 -6.49 -2.88 -4.56
CA GLU A 16 -5.18 -2.61 -3.93
C GLU A 16 -4.25 -3.82 -4.01
N LEU A 17 -4.77 -5.02 -3.76
CA LEU A 17 -4.05 -6.27 -3.95
C LEU A 17 -3.64 -6.49 -5.41
N ALA A 18 -4.57 -6.26 -6.35
CA ALA A 18 -4.29 -6.39 -7.77
C ALA A 18 -3.19 -5.43 -8.25
N ILE A 19 -3.21 -4.18 -7.78
CA ILE A 19 -2.17 -3.19 -8.09
C ILE A 19 -0.82 -3.59 -7.48
N GLY A 20 -0.81 -4.08 -6.24
CA GLY A 20 0.40 -4.57 -5.59
C GLY A 20 1.05 -5.73 -6.35
N HIS A 21 0.24 -6.72 -6.74
CA HIS A 21 0.69 -7.86 -7.55
C HIS A 21 1.16 -7.42 -8.94
N LEU A 22 0.44 -6.49 -9.58
CA LEU A 22 0.83 -5.94 -10.88
C LEU A 22 2.24 -5.32 -10.84
N PHE A 23 2.58 -4.59 -9.77
CA PHE A 23 3.93 -4.05 -9.62
C PHE A 23 4.97 -5.10 -9.22
N ALA A 24 4.59 -6.12 -8.45
CA ALA A 24 5.53 -7.16 -8.04
C ALA A 24 5.90 -8.11 -9.19
N ASP A 25 4.92 -8.49 -10.01
CA ASP A 25 5.06 -9.54 -11.03
C ASP A 25 5.48 -8.98 -12.40
N SER A 26 5.45 -7.65 -12.58
CA SER A 26 5.81 -7.01 -13.84
C SER A 26 7.32 -6.69 -13.92
N PRO A 27 7.97 -6.95 -15.07
CA PRO A 27 9.32 -6.46 -15.33
C PRO A 27 9.41 -4.93 -15.16
N GLY A 28 10.19 -4.48 -14.18
CA GLY A 28 10.34 -3.05 -13.86
C GLY A 28 9.21 -2.47 -13.00
N GLY A 29 8.32 -3.30 -12.44
CA GLY A 29 7.18 -2.84 -11.66
C GLY A 29 7.55 -2.09 -10.37
N GLU A 30 8.68 -2.38 -9.73
CA GLU A 30 9.20 -1.55 -8.63
C GLU A 30 9.53 -0.11 -9.06
N ALA A 31 10.15 0.06 -10.24
CA ALA A 31 10.41 1.38 -10.80
C ALA A 31 9.11 2.10 -11.20
N ALA A 32 8.13 1.36 -11.71
CA ALA A 32 6.81 1.88 -12.02
C ALA A 32 6.05 2.30 -10.75
N LYS A 33 6.12 1.52 -9.69
CA LYS A 33 5.56 1.84 -8.36
C LYS A 33 6.19 3.11 -7.80
N GLY A 34 7.51 3.25 -7.91
CA GLY A 34 8.22 4.47 -7.51
C GLY A 34 7.72 5.72 -8.24
N ARG A 35 7.52 5.63 -9.57
CA ARG A 35 6.94 6.75 -10.37
C ARG A 35 5.50 7.04 -9.97
N PHE A 36 4.68 6.01 -9.81
CA PHE A 36 3.28 6.16 -9.39
C PHE A 36 3.15 6.84 -8.03
N VAL A 37 4.00 6.47 -7.07
CA VAL A 37 4.08 7.12 -5.76
C VAL A 37 4.48 8.59 -5.90
N ALA A 38 5.46 8.92 -6.75
CA ALA A 38 5.88 10.29 -6.99
C ALA A 38 4.73 11.14 -7.60
N ASP A 39 4.03 10.60 -8.58
CA ASP A 39 2.89 11.26 -9.23
C ASP A 39 1.74 11.50 -8.22
N LEU A 40 1.45 10.53 -7.36
CA LEU A 40 0.44 10.67 -6.30
C LEU A 40 0.81 11.73 -5.26
N ARG A 41 2.10 11.85 -4.91
CA ARG A 41 2.58 12.93 -4.01
C ARG A 41 2.40 14.30 -4.64
N ALA A 42 2.84 14.47 -5.90
CA ALA A 42 2.65 15.72 -6.62
C ALA A 42 1.17 16.09 -6.75
N LEU A 43 0.30 15.10 -6.98
CA LEU A 43 -1.14 15.30 -7.03
C LEU A 43 -1.72 15.68 -5.67
N LEU A 44 -1.28 15.06 -4.58
CA LEU A 44 -1.69 15.40 -3.22
C LEU A 44 -1.29 16.84 -2.87
N ASP A 45 -0.06 17.25 -3.16
CA ASP A 45 0.43 18.60 -2.90
C ASP A 45 -0.39 19.63 -3.68
N ALA A 46 -0.56 19.40 -4.99
CA ALA A 46 -1.32 20.28 -5.88
C ALA A 46 -2.82 20.35 -5.53
N THR A 47 -3.37 19.29 -4.95
CA THR A 47 -4.77 19.24 -4.47
C THR A 47 -4.91 19.95 -3.14
N THR A 48 -3.96 19.76 -2.22
CA THR A 48 -3.95 20.39 -0.90
C THR A 48 -3.76 21.90 -1.00
N GLU A 49 -2.91 22.37 -1.93
CA GLU A 49 -2.71 23.80 -2.20
C GLU A 49 -4.00 24.47 -2.70
N ARG A 50 -4.76 23.80 -3.57
CA ARG A 50 -5.98 24.36 -4.16
C ARG A 50 -7.21 24.17 -3.27
N GLN A 51 -7.28 23.06 -2.55
CA GLN A 51 -8.45 22.59 -1.81
C GLN A 51 -8.01 21.86 -0.51
N PRO A 52 -7.57 22.62 0.51
CA PRO A 52 -7.14 22.04 1.77
C PRO A 52 -8.31 21.31 2.45
N GLY A 53 -8.05 20.09 2.92
CA GLY A 53 -9.06 19.25 3.58
C GLY A 53 -10.11 18.66 2.63
N SER A 54 -9.87 18.66 1.32
CA SER A 54 -10.79 18.01 0.38
C SER A 54 -10.79 16.48 0.55
N PRO A 55 -11.93 15.81 0.31
CA PRO A 55 -12.00 14.34 0.32
C PRO A 55 -11.02 13.68 -0.66
N ALA A 56 -10.65 14.38 -1.74
CA ALA A 56 -9.66 13.94 -2.71
C ALA A 56 -8.25 13.89 -2.09
N ALA A 57 -7.84 14.93 -1.36
CA ALA A 57 -6.57 14.95 -0.65
C ALA A 57 -6.49 13.81 0.40
N GLU A 58 -7.56 13.57 1.15
CA GLU A 58 -7.64 12.45 2.09
C GLU A 58 -7.50 11.09 1.39
N THR A 59 -8.09 10.96 0.21
CA THR A 59 -8.00 9.75 -0.63
C THR A 59 -6.57 9.49 -1.11
N TYR A 60 -5.90 10.52 -1.63
CA TYR A 60 -4.51 10.38 -2.09
C TYR A 60 -3.54 10.08 -0.94
N ALA A 61 -3.72 10.73 0.21
CA ALA A 61 -2.97 10.42 1.41
C ALA A 61 -3.22 8.97 1.89
N ALA A 62 -4.47 8.50 1.90
CA ALA A 62 -4.80 7.11 2.22
C ALA A 62 -4.13 6.12 1.24
N LEU A 63 -4.13 6.42 -0.05
CA LEU A 63 -3.51 5.57 -1.06
C LEU A 63 -1.98 5.49 -0.91
N LEU A 64 -1.32 6.62 -0.69
CA LEU A 64 0.13 6.67 -0.41
C LEU A 64 0.50 5.84 0.83
N ARG A 65 -0.33 5.89 1.87
CA ARG A 65 -0.14 5.07 3.08
C ARG A 65 -0.20 3.58 2.79
N ARG A 66 -1.21 3.15 2.03
CA ARG A 66 -1.41 1.75 1.66
C ARG A 66 -0.32 1.21 0.73
N LEU A 67 0.30 2.06 -0.08
CA LEU A 67 1.45 1.71 -0.92
C LEU A 67 2.78 1.59 -0.15
N GLY A 68 2.76 1.85 1.17
CA GLY A 68 3.98 1.91 1.99
C GLY A 68 4.81 3.18 1.76
N ALA A 69 4.20 4.21 1.18
CA ALA A 69 4.85 5.49 0.86
C ALA A 69 4.44 6.61 1.82
N ALA A 70 3.81 6.27 2.96
CA ALA A 70 3.57 7.20 4.07
C ALA A 70 4.90 7.73 4.61
N GLY A 71 4.89 8.96 5.14
CA GLY A 71 6.01 9.48 5.92
C GLY A 71 6.26 8.62 7.18
N PRO A 72 7.48 8.67 7.75
CA PRO A 72 7.88 7.85 8.90
C PRO A 72 7.04 8.05 10.17
N ASP A 73 6.23 9.11 10.25
CA ASP A 73 5.37 9.44 11.40
C ASP A 73 3.92 8.91 11.28
N ASP A 74 3.63 7.99 10.35
CA ASP A 74 2.27 7.46 10.18
C ASP A 74 2.02 6.20 11.05
N PRO A 75 1.23 6.29 12.14
CA PRO A 75 1.07 5.21 13.11
C PRO A 75 0.23 4.03 12.58
N SER A 76 -0.25 4.09 11.33
CA SER A 76 -1.07 3.03 10.71
C SER A 76 -0.45 2.46 9.44
N GLY A 77 0.83 2.73 9.17
CA GLY A 77 1.58 2.00 8.15
C GLY A 77 1.51 0.51 8.46
N LEU A 78 1.05 -0.29 7.49
CA LEU A 78 1.31 -1.73 7.49
C LEU A 78 2.83 -1.86 7.44
N GLY A 79 3.43 -1.85 8.62
CA GLY A 79 4.84 -2.12 8.84
C GLY A 79 5.17 -3.39 8.08
N VAL A 80 6.26 -3.31 7.32
CA VAL A 80 6.92 -4.44 6.68
C VAL A 80 6.71 -5.67 7.57
N VAL A 81 5.93 -6.65 7.10
CA VAL A 81 5.88 -7.94 7.78
C VAL A 81 7.29 -8.48 7.68
N PRO A 82 8.04 -8.62 8.79
CA PRO A 82 9.37 -9.21 8.70
C PRO A 82 9.17 -10.62 8.16
N THR A 83 9.80 -10.90 7.02
CA THR A 83 9.90 -12.25 6.47
C THR A 83 10.39 -13.17 7.60
N PRO A 84 9.63 -14.21 8.00
CA PRO A 84 10.14 -15.14 9.00
C PRO A 84 11.36 -15.83 8.38
N GLU A 85 12.51 -15.67 9.03
CA GLU A 85 13.72 -16.41 8.70
C GLU A 85 13.40 -17.91 8.75
N GLN A 86 13.38 -18.56 7.59
CA GLN A 86 13.22 -20.00 7.46
C GLN A 86 14.49 -20.69 8.00
N GLY A 87 14.56 -20.86 9.32
CA GLY A 87 15.60 -21.64 9.99
C GLY A 87 15.26 -23.14 10.06
N ALA A 88 15.84 -23.91 9.14
CA ALA A 88 16.19 -25.34 9.08
C ALA A 88 15.32 -26.44 9.78
N PRO A 89 15.13 -27.61 9.14
CA PRO A 89 14.41 -28.74 9.76
C PRO A 89 15.19 -29.36 10.93
N PRO A 90 14.50 -29.93 11.94
CA PRO A 90 15.17 -30.55 13.09
C PRO A 90 15.89 -31.84 12.65
N VAL A 91 17.21 -31.85 12.80
CA VAL A 91 18.02 -33.08 12.74
C VAL A 91 17.79 -33.83 14.05
N GLY A 92 17.03 -34.92 14.02
CA GLY A 92 16.91 -35.83 15.16
C GLY A 92 18.20 -36.63 15.34
N PRO A 93 18.54 -37.07 16.57
CA PRO A 93 19.52 -38.12 16.76
C PRO A 93 18.82 -39.47 16.85
N GLY A 94 19.09 -40.33 15.88
CA GLY A 94 19.15 -41.77 16.10
C GLY A 94 20.58 -42.14 16.48
N ALA A 95 20.77 -42.60 17.73
CA ALA A 95 21.81 -43.50 18.24
C ALA A 95 21.65 -43.61 19.76
#